data_AF-A0A117LUH0-F1
#
_entry.id   AF-A0A117LUH0-F1
#
_cell.length_a   1.000
_cell.length_b   1.000
_cell.length_c   1.000
_cell.angle_alpha   90.00
_cell.angle_beta   90.00
_cell.angle_gamma   90.00
#
_symmetry.space_group_name_H-M   'P 1'
#
loop_
_entity.id
_entity.type
_entity.pdbx_description
1 polymer ?
#
loop_
_entity_poly.entity_id
_entity_poly.type
_entity_poly.pdbx_seq_one_letter_code
_entity_poly.pdbx_strand_id
1 'polypeptide(L)'
;MAKYTDTIDLYDDNGKLLKSNVALDKVSPLVNPAILKLVNLTKRTIAVNLGGIEAALKTGKIGKHQQILGRELDLDIVKNADAITAKIQEMVQVADGDDTFINKYGGGKLLLVQAPTARLTAASTYDAAITAVASATTYAIMDQFNVGMFDANTVKAAVWGTYPQTMDMAGAGVQSILSIPQNNEGLGYALRNIPANHAVMMTHKNAMQGAALSSTFEQAGEFEMGAAIGPFERAQMLLYAYQGLNANNLVYDLVKKNGQTGTVGTVVQSLVERAIEDKVITPGKKGGYFQFYDTKDPMLWNAYAAAGTLAATMVNCGAGRFAQAVSSTLL
;
A
#
# COMPACT_ATOMS: atom_id res chain seq x y z
N MET A 1 -0.57 -6.72 29.81
CA MET A 1 -2.02 -6.41 29.90
C MET A 1 -2.41 -5.64 28.66
N ALA A 2 -3.61 -5.86 28.12
CA ALA A 2 -4.09 -5.08 26.98
C ALA A 2 -4.19 -3.60 27.36
N LYS A 3 -3.75 -2.71 26.48
CA LYS A 3 -3.71 -1.26 26.74
C LYS A 3 -5.12 -0.64 26.79
N TYR A 4 -6.07 -1.27 26.10
CA TYR A 4 -7.47 -0.86 26.02
C TYR A 4 -8.37 -2.03 26.40
N THR A 5 -9.55 -1.73 26.92
CA THR A 5 -10.59 -2.72 27.23
C THR A 5 -11.46 -3.06 26.02
N ASP A 6 -11.30 -2.34 24.92
CA ASP A 6 -12.06 -2.52 23.69
C ASP A 6 -11.84 -3.89 23.07
N THR A 7 -12.94 -4.51 22.64
CA THR A 7 -12.96 -5.75 21.86
C THR A 7 -13.79 -5.58 20.61
N ILE A 8 -13.37 -6.23 19.53
CA ILE A 8 -14.03 -6.22 18.23
C ILE A 8 -14.24 -7.64 17.71
N ASP A 9 -15.25 -7.79 16.88
CA ASP A 9 -15.51 -9.01 16.11
C ASP A 9 -14.97 -8.82 14.69
N LEU A 10 -14.19 -9.80 14.22
CA LEU A 10 -13.55 -9.78 12.90
C LEU A 10 -14.34 -10.60 11.90
N TYR A 11 -14.51 -10.06 10.70
CA TYR A 11 -15.26 -10.66 9.60
C TYR A 11 -14.39 -10.76 8.35
N ASP A 12 -14.70 -11.70 7.47
CA ASP A 12 -14.10 -11.76 6.13
C ASP A 12 -14.75 -10.76 5.15
N ASP A 13 -14.27 -10.72 3.92
CA ASP A 13 -14.79 -9.82 2.87
C ASP A 13 -16.16 -10.24 2.32
N ASN A 14 -16.73 -11.34 2.80
CA ASN A 14 -18.10 -11.79 2.51
C ASN A 14 -19.05 -11.56 3.69
N GLY A 15 -18.59 -10.89 4.76
CA GLY A 15 -19.39 -10.61 5.94
C GLY A 15 -19.62 -11.84 6.83
N LYS A 16 -18.74 -12.86 6.74
CA LYS A 16 -18.77 -14.02 7.64
C LYS A 16 -17.86 -13.79 8.84
N LEU A 17 -18.39 -14.05 10.03
CA LEU A 17 -17.62 -13.95 11.28
C LEU A 17 -16.44 -14.92 11.26
N LEU A 18 -15.25 -14.38 11.52
CA LEU A 18 -13.99 -15.13 11.67
C LEU A 18 -13.67 -15.36 13.14
N LYS A 19 -13.79 -14.32 13.96
CA LYS A 19 -13.45 -14.37 15.38
C LYS A 19 -14.15 -13.27 16.16
N SER A 20 -14.78 -13.62 17.28
CA SER A 20 -15.36 -12.65 18.22
C SER A 20 -14.41 -12.30 19.36
N ASN A 21 -14.67 -11.15 20.00
CA ASN A 21 -14.00 -10.66 21.21
C ASN A 21 -12.48 -10.55 21.07
N VAL A 22 -12.00 -10.10 19.91
CA VAL A 22 -10.58 -9.82 19.68
C VAL A 22 -10.24 -8.50 20.35
N ALA A 23 -9.25 -8.50 21.25
CA ALA A 23 -8.78 -7.26 21.85
C ALA A 23 -8.26 -6.29 20.78
N LEU A 24 -8.64 -5.01 20.88
CA LEU A 24 -8.35 -4.00 19.88
C LEU A 24 -6.84 -3.88 19.59
N ASP A 25 -5.99 -4.05 20.59
CA ASP A 25 -4.54 -3.99 20.45
C ASP A 25 -3.97 -5.06 19.48
N LYS A 26 -4.68 -6.15 19.22
CA LYS A 26 -4.24 -7.23 18.32
C LYS A 26 -4.26 -6.87 16.84
N VAL A 27 -5.00 -5.82 16.46
CA VAL A 27 -4.96 -5.30 15.09
C VAL A 27 -3.95 -4.16 14.93
N SER A 28 -3.15 -3.84 15.94
CA SER A 28 -2.23 -2.70 15.85
C SER A 28 -1.12 -2.96 14.83
N PRO A 29 -0.80 -1.98 13.96
CA PRO A 29 0.34 -2.07 13.06
C PRO A 29 1.67 -2.36 13.75
N LEU A 30 1.80 -2.03 15.05
CA LEU A 30 3.02 -2.24 15.82
C LEU A 30 3.21 -3.68 16.33
N VAL A 31 2.15 -4.48 16.39
CA VAL A 31 2.20 -5.82 17.03
C VAL A 31 1.65 -6.93 16.14
N ASN A 32 0.80 -6.61 15.17
CA ASN A 32 0.18 -7.62 14.32
C ASN A 32 1.22 -8.18 13.32
N PRO A 33 1.56 -9.49 13.37
CA PRO A 33 2.61 -10.05 12.53
C PRO A 33 2.33 -9.96 11.03
N ALA A 34 1.06 -10.00 10.62
CA ALA A 34 0.68 -9.88 9.22
C ALA A 34 0.90 -8.45 8.71
N ILE A 35 0.56 -7.43 9.51
CA ILE A 35 0.80 -6.03 9.17
C ILE A 35 2.29 -5.72 9.13
N LEU A 36 3.05 -6.18 10.14
CA LEU A 36 4.51 -6.02 10.16
C LEU A 36 5.17 -6.64 8.92
N LYS A 37 4.74 -7.84 8.53
CA LYS A 37 5.19 -8.50 7.31
C LYS A 37 4.81 -7.68 6.06
N LEU A 38 3.59 -7.18 5.99
CA LEU A 38 3.10 -6.37 4.87
C LEU A 38 3.93 -5.08 4.71
N VAL A 39 4.16 -4.33 5.79
CA VAL A 39 4.99 -3.12 5.78
C VAL A 39 6.43 -3.44 5.39
N ASN A 40 7.01 -4.52 5.94
CA ASN A 40 8.35 -4.97 5.57
C ASN A 40 8.44 -5.31 4.07
N LEU A 41 7.47 -6.06 3.54
CA LEU A 41 7.42 -6.40 2.12
C LEU A 41 7.27 -5.15 1.23
N THR A 42 6.42 -4.21 1.61
CA THR A 42 6.26 -2.92 0.92
C THR A 42 7.58 -2.16 0.80
N LYS A 43 8.42 -2.19 1.85
CA LYS A 43 9.72 -1.52 1.85
C LYS A 43 10.77 -2.23 0.99
N ARG A 44 10.68 -3.55 0.82
CA ARG A 44 11.78 -4.36 0.22
C ARG A 44 11.46 -5.01 -1.12
N THR A 45 10.26 -4.83 -1.65
CA THR A 45 9.83 -5.45 -2.91
C THR A 45 9.98 -4.49 -4.08
N ILE A 46 10.80 -4.88 -5.05
CA ILE A 46 11.17 -4.10 -6.23
C ILE A 46 10.75 -4.85 -7.50
N ALA A 47 10.07 -4.16 -8.41
CA ALA A 47 9.78 -4.67 -9.74
C ALA A 47 10.93 -4.36 -10.68
N VAL A 48 11.39 -5.36 -11.46
CA VAL A 48 12.41 -5.21 -12.50
C VAL A 48 11.79 -5.57 -13.84
N ASN A 49 11.78 -4.63 -14.79
CA ASN A 49 11.23 -4.81 -16.12
C ASN A 49 12.34 -5.13 -17.14
N LEU A 50 12.80 -6.38 -17.13
CA LEU A 50 13.81 -6.86 -18.08
C LEU A 50 13.39 -6.66 -19.54
N GLY A 51 12.11 -6.87 -19.87
CA GLY A 51 11.61 -6.62 -21.22
C GLY A 51 11.65 -5.14 -21.62
N GLY A 52 11.37 -4.25 -20.68
CA GLY A 52 11.50 -2.81 -20.88
C GLY A 52 12.96 -2.36 -21.01
N ILE A 53 13.86 -2.91 -20.20
CA ILE A 53 15.30 -2.66 -20.26
C ILE A 53 15.85 -3.10 -21.62
N GLU A 54 15.51 -4.30 -22.08
CA GLU A 54 15.88 -4.81 -23.40
C GLU A 54 15.45 -3.87 -24.53
N ALA A 55 14.17 -3.48 -24.54
CA ALA A 55 13.62 -2.60 -25.56
C ALA A 55 14.25 -1.19 -25.53
N ALA A 56 14.53 -0.65 -24.34
CA ALA A 56 15.18 0.64 -24.14
C ALA A 56 16.61 0.62 -24.70
N LEU A 57 17.39 -0.43 -24.37
CA LEU A 57 18.75 -0.60 -24.85
C LEU A 57 18.82 -0.77 -26.36
N LYS A 58 17.97 -1.62 -26.93
CA LYS A 58 17.94 -1.88 -28.38
C LYS A 58 17.68 -0.61 -29.21
N THR A 59 16.99 0.37 -28.64
CA THR A 59 16.58 1.60 -29.34
C THR A 59 17.33 2.85 -28.89
N GLY A 60 18.21 2.74 -27.88
CA GLY A 60 18.85 3.89 -27.24
C GLY A 60 17.87 4.80 -26.48
N LYS A 61 16.62 4.35 -26.24
CA LYS A 61 15.58 5.09 -25.50
C LYS A 61 15.76 4.92 -24.00
N ILE A 62 16.83 5.50 -23.47
CA ILE A 62 17.25 5.42 -22.08
C ILE A 62 17.00 6.74 -21.33
N GLY A 63 16.63 6.66 -20.05
CA GLY A 63 16.23 7.83 -19.25
C GLY A 63 14.81 8.34 -19.53
N LYS A 64 14.44 9.45 -18.88
CA LYS A 64 13.08 10.01 -18.96
C LYS A 64 12.80 10.69 -20.31
N HIS A 65 12.11 9.99 -21.21
CA HIS A 65 11.69 10.48 -22.53
C HIS A 65 12.86 10.93 -23.43
N GLN A 66 14.04 10.33 -23.27
CA GLN A 66 15.21 10.63 -24.09
C GLN A 66 15.51 9.47 -25.04
N GLN A 67 16.23 9.78 -26.12
CA GLN A 67 16.83 8.79 -27.00
C GLN A 67 18.23 9.27 -27.39
N ILE A 68 19.23 8.41 -27.20
CA ILE A 68 20.63 8.72 -27.56
C ILE A 68 21.00 7.85 -28.77
N LEU A 69 21.01 8.47 -29.95
CA LEU A 69 21.38 7.80 -31.19
C LEU A 69 22.85 7.38 -31.16
N GLY A 70 23.16 6.18 -31.65
CA GLY A 70 24.51 5.60 -31.63
C GLY A 70 24.90 4.96 -30.30
N ARG A 71 23.96 4.84 -29.35
CA ARG A 71 24.13 4.13 -28.07
C ARG A 71 23.21 2.91 -27.95
N GLU A 72 22.71 2.41 -29.08
CA GLU A 72 21.90 1.19 -29.13
C GLU A 72 22.73 -0.04 -28.74
N LEU A 73 22.16 -0.90 -27.89
CA LEU A 73 22.74 -2.18 -27.50
C LEU A 73 21.70 -3.28 -27.70
N ASP A 74 21.94 -4.20 -28.64
CA ASP A 74 21.06 -5.33 -28.91
C ASP A 74 21.47 -6.53 -28.05
N LEU A 75 20.84 -6.66 -26.88
CA LEU A 75 21.12 -7.70 -25.89
C LEU A 75 19.88 -8.57 -25.70
N ASP A 76 20.02 -9.89 -25.84
CA ASP A 76 18.95 -10.88 -25.66
C ASP A 76 18.60 -11.11 -24.16
N ILE A 77 18.28 -10.05 -23.41
CA ILE A 77 18.09 -10.05 -21.95
C ILE A 77 16.99 -11.00 -21.51
N VAL A 78 15.81 -10.92 -22.11
CA VAL A 78 14.63 -11.74 -21.74
C VAL A 78 14.90 -13.22 -22.01
N LYS A 79 15.60 -13.54 -23.11
CA LYS A 79 16.01 -14.91 -23.43
C LYS A 79 17.01 -15.48 -22.42
N ASN A 80 17.79 -14.61 -21.77
CA ASN A 80 18.76 -14.96 -20.72
C ASN A 80 18.25 -14.63 -19.31
N ALA A 81 16.94 -14.42 -19.13
CA ALA A 81 16.38 -13.95 -17.86
C ALA A 81 16.70 -14.86 -16.67
N ASP A 82 16.83 -16.18 -16.89
CA ASP A 82 17.18 -17.13 -15.83
C ASP A 82 18.60 -16.92 -15.31
N ALA A 83 19.58 -16.75 -16.21
CA ALA A 83 20.96 -16.49 -15.85
C ALA A 83 21.11 -15.13 -15.15
N ILE A 84 20.43 -14.10 -15.67
CA ILE A 84 20.41 -12.76 -15.06
C ILE A 84 19.77 -12.82 -13.67
N THR A 85 18.65 -13.54 -13.51
CA THR A 85 17.96 -13.70 -12.22
C THR A 85 18.87 -14.37 -11.20
N ALA A 86 19.62 -15.42 -11.58
CA ALA A 86 20.55 -16.10 -10.69
C ALA A 86 21.67 -15.14 -10.20
N LYS A 87 22.25 -14.34 -11.11
CA LYS A 87 23.26 -13.33 -10.74
C LYS A 87 22.68 -12.23 -9.85
N ILE A 88 21.45 -11.77 -10.11
CA ILE A 88 20.77 -10.81 -9.25
C ILE A 88 20.57 -11.41 -7.85
N GLN A 89 20.09 -12.65 -7.75
CA GLN A 89 19.90 -13.33 -6.46
C GLN A 89 21.21 -13.38 -5.67
N GLU A 90 22.30 -13.83 -6.30
CA GLU A 90 23.62 -13.97 -5.67
C GLU A 90 24.16 -12.64 -5.12
N MET A 91 23.95 -11.53 -5.84
CA MET A 91 24.40 -10.21 -5.40
C MET A 91 23.48 -9.55 -4.38
N VAL A 92 22.16 -9.78 -4.47
CA VAL A 92 21.17 -9.15 -3.60
C VAL A 92 21.13 -9.86 -2.25
N GLN A 93 21.29 -11.17 -2.19
CA GLN A 93 21.36 -11.89 -0.93
C GLN A 93 22.55 -11.43 -0.07
N VAL A 94 22.40 -11.57 1.24
CA VAL A 94 23.44 -11.29 2.24
C VAL A 94 24.10 -12.58 2.70
N ALA A 95 23.31 -13.65 2.83
CA ALA A 95 23.80 -14.98 3.19
C ALA A 95 22.99 -16.05 2.46
N ASP A 96 23.60 -17.21 2.23
CA ASP A 96 22.91 -18.34 1.62
C ASP A 96 21.69 -18.74 2.47
N GLY A 97 20.53 -18.80 1.82
CA GLY A 97 19.27 -19.16 2.48
C GLY A 97 18.60 -18.05 3.29
N ASP A 98 18.99 -16.79 3.11
CA ASP A 98 18.27 -15.66 3.70
C ASP A 98 16.87 -15.44 3.07
N ASP A 99 16.19 -14.36 3.46
CA ASP A 99 14.84 -14.06 3.00
C ASP A 99 14.78 -13.29 1.66
N THR A 100 15.85 -13.35 0.87
CA THR A 100 15.85 -12.88 -0.53
C THR A 100 14.99 -13.79 -1.40
N PHE A 101 14.09 -13.20 -2.15
CA PHE A 101 13.18 -13.95 -3.02
C PHE A 101 13.00 -13.25 -4.36
N ILE A 102 13.12 -14.01 -5.46
CA ILE A 102 12.82 -13.50 -6.80
C ILE A 102 11.78 -14.38 -7.47
N ASN A 103 10.68 -13.75 -7.90
CA ASN A 103 9.67 -14.39 -8.73
C ASN A 103 9.68 -13.82 -10.15
N LYS A 104 9.40 -14.68 -11.14
CA LYS A 104 9.40 -14.33 -12.57
C LYS A 104 7.98 -14.30 -13.11
N TYR A 105 7.69 -13.30 -13.94
CA TYR A 105 6.40 -13.14 -14.62
C TYR A 105 6.60 -12.94 -16.12
N GLY A 106 5.57 -13.32 -16.90
CA GLY A 106 5.55 -13.10 -18.35
C GLY A 106 6.73 -13.72 -19.09
N GLY A 107 7.19 -14.89 -18.66
CA GLY A 107 8.36 -15.58 -19.26
C GLY A 107 9.70 -14.91 -18.96
N GLY A 108 9.84 -14.24 -17.81
CA GLY A 108 11.08 -13.57 -17.40
C GLY A 108 11.17 -12.09 -17.80
N LYS A 109 10.13 -11.54 -18.45
CA LYS A 109 10.07 -10.11 -18.80
C LYS A 109 9.99 -9.20 -17.57
N LEU A 110 9.37 -9.69 -16.50
CA LEU A 110 9.21 -8.98 -15.25
C LEU A 110 9.72 -9.85 -14.10
N LEU A 111 10.50 -9.26 -13.20
CA LEU A 111 10.91 -9.87 -11.95
C LEU A 111 10.29 -9.11 -10.79
N LEU A 112 9.87 -9.84 -9.77
CA LEU A 112 9.55 -9.31 -8.45
C LEU A 112 10.67 -9.72 -7.51
N VAL A 113 11.50 -8.76 -7.11
CA VAL A 113 12.67 -8.98 -6.26
C VAL A 113 12.39 -8.47 -4.87
N GLN A 114 12.41 -9.36 -3.88
CA GLN A 114 12.36 -9.02 -2.46
C GLN A 114 13.80 -9.01 -1.94
N ALA A 115 14.35 -7.81 -1.71
CA ALA A 115 15.64 -7.68 -1.05
C ALA A 115 15.57 -8.24 0.38
N PRO A 116 16.64 -8.83 0.93
CA PRO A 116 16.59 -9.46 2.24
C PRO A 116 16.37 -8.42 3.34
N THR A 117 15.65 -8.80 4.40
CA THR A 117 15.33 -7.91 5.51
C THR A 117 16.59 -7.32 6.15
N ALA A 118 17.69 -8.07 6.20
CA ALA A 118 18.96 -7.63 6.75
C ALA A 118 19.47 -6.31 6.15
N ARG A 119 19.28 -6.08 4.84
CA ARG A 119 19.66 -4.82 4.19
C ARG A 119 18.87 -3.63 4.71
N LEU A 120 17.57 -3.82 4.97
CA LEU A 120 16.72 -2.77 5.51
C LEU A 120 16.97 -2.53 6.99
N THR A 121 17.30 -3.58 7.75
CA THR A 121 17.66 -3.46 9.18
C THR A 121 18.92 -2.62 9.37
N ALA A 122 19.90 -2.73 8.47
CA ALA A 122 21.14 -1.96 8.50
C ALA A 122 21.04 -0.58 7.84
N ALA A 123 19.93 -0.28 7.14
CA ALA A 123 19.75 0.97 6.40
C ALA A 123 19.00 2.02 7.21
N SER A 124 19.25 3.30 6.90
CA SER A 124 18.46 4.41 7.44
C SER A 124 17.05 4.48 6.84
N THR A 125 16.88 4.08 5.56
CA THR A 125 15.61 4.15 4.83
C THR A 125 15.41 2.95 3.90
N TYR A 126 14.21 2.87 3.29
CA TYR A 126 13.82 1.78 2.40
C TYR A 126 14.48 1.80 1.01
N ASP A 127 15.15 2.90 0.63
CA ASP A 127 15.82 3.01 -0.69
C ASP A 127 16.97 2.03 -0.86
N ALA A 128 17.49 1.47 0.24
CA ALA A 128 18.47 0.39 0.22
C ALA A 128 17.97 -0.81 -0.61
N ALA A 129 16.66 -1.06 -0.66
CA ALA A 129 16.09 -2.12 -1.48
C ALA A 129 16.23 -1.82 -2.98
N ILE A 130 15.70 -0.68 -3.44
CA ILE A 130 15.71 -0.35 -4.88
C ILE A 130 17.13 -0.15 -5.40
N THR A 131 18.00 0.50 -4.63
CA THR A 131 19.40 0.74 -5.03
C THR A 131 20.21 -0.55 -5.10
N ALA A 132 20.04 -1.49 -4.17
CA ALA A 132 20.69 -2.80 -4.23
C ALA A 132 20.22 -3.60 -5.45
N VAL A 133 18.91 -3.69 -5.67
CA VAL A 133 18.33 -4.42 -6.81
C VAL A 133 18.73 -3.79 -8.14
N ALA A 134 18.76 -2.45 -8.23
CA ALA A 134 19.14 -1.74 -9.44
C ALA A 134 20.63 -1.94 -9.78
N SER A 135 21.51 -1.89 -8.78
CA SER A 135 22.94 -2.18 -8.94
C SER A 135 23.15 -3.62 -9.41
N ALA A 136 22.53 -4.59 -8.72
CA ALA A 136 22.62 -6.00 -9.08
C ALA A 136 22.08 -6.26 -10.49
N THR A 137 20.96 -5.66 -10.86
CA THR A 137 20.40 -5.79 -12.22
C THR A 137 21.35 -5.23 -13.28
N THR A 138 21.94 -4.05 -13.03
CA THR A 138 22.88 -3.43 -13.96
C THR A 138 24.10 -4.32 -14.15
N TYR A 139 24.71 -4.79 -13.06
CA TYR A 139 25.90 -5.64 -13.12
C TYR A 139 25.60 -7.00 -13.74
N ALA A 140 24.47 -7.63 -13.39
CA ALA A 140 24.08 -8.93 -13.94
C ALA A 140 23.93 -8.89 -15.46
N ILE A 141 23.36 -7.82 -16.02
CA ILE A 141 23.27 -7.63 -17.47
C ILE A 141 24.66 -7.40 -18.07
N MET A 142 25.46 -6.52 -17.47
CA MET A 142 26.82 -6.25 -17.96
C MET A 142 27.67 -7.52 -18.01
N ASP A 143 27.63 -8.32 -16.95
CA ASP A 143 28.40 -9.55 -16.82
C ASP A 143 27.85 -10.68 -17.71
N GLN A 144 26.52 -10.80 -17.87
CA GLN A 144 25.92 -11.79 -18.76
C GLN A 144 26.29 -11.59 -20.23
N PHE A 145 26.45 -10.34 -20.67
CA PHE A 145 26.72 -10.00 -22.06
C PHE A 145 28.12 -9.42 -22.31
N ASN A 146 29.00 -9.44 -21.30
CA ASN A 146 30.35 -8.87 -21.36
C ASN A 146 30.37 -7.42 -21.90
N VAL A 147 29.47 -6.58 -21.39
CA VAL A 147 29.35 -5.18 -21.82
C VAL A 147 30.59 -4.41 -21.35
N GLY A 148 31.32 -3.83 -22.31
CA GLY A 148 32.56 -3.10 -22.05
C GLY A 148 32.34 -1.77 -21.30
N MET A 149 33.44 -1.22 -20.77
CA MET A 149 33.39 -0.01 -19.93
C MET A 149 32.75 1.21 -20.61
N PHE A 150 32.83 1.30 -21.95
CA PHE A 150 32.33 2.45 -22.71
C PHE A 150 30.82 2.43 -22.92
N ASP A 151 30.20 1.25 -22.77
CA ASP A 151 28.77 1.01 -22.98
C ASP A 151 28.02 0.66 -21.68
N ALA A 152 28.75 0.36 -20.60
CA ALA A 152 28.21 0.09 -19.27
C ALA A 152 27.27 1.21 -18.77
N ASN A 153 27.56 2.47 -19.09
CA ASN A 153 26.73 3.61 -18.72
C ASN A 153 25.34 3.56 -19.40
N THR A 154 25.22 2.97 -20.59
CA THR A 154 23.94 2.79 -21.29
C THR A 154 23.06 1.79 -20.56
N VAL A 155 23.64 0.68 -20.08
CA VAL A 155 22.94 -0.31 -19.24
C VAL A 155 22.46 0.34 -17.94
N LYS A 156 23.34 1.10 -17.28
CA LYS A 156 22.98 1.88 -16.09
C LYS A 156 21.82 2.83 -16.36
N ALA A 157 21.81 3.55 -17.48
CA ALA A 157 20.73 4.47 -17.82
C ALA A 157 19.40 3.75 -18.13
N ALA A 158 19.42 2.55 -18.71
CA ALA A 158 18.21 1.74 -18.91
C ALA A 158 17.64 1.20 -17.59
N VAL A 159 18.50 0.81 -16.64
CA VAL A 159 18.06 0.24 -15.35
C VAL A 159 17.65 1.34 -14.38
N TRP A 160 18.41 2.42 -14.26
CA TRP A 160 18.21 3.46 -13.25
C TRP A 160 17.56 4.74 -13.77
N GLY A 161 17.34 4.84 -15.08
CA GLY A 161 16.83 6.06 -15.68
C GLY A 161 17.84 7.21 -15.62
N THR A 162 17.33 8.42 -15.42
CA THR A 162 18.12 9.67 -15.43
C THR A 162 18.80 9.99 -14.09
N TYR A 163 18.66 9.14 -13.07
CA TYR A 163 19.34 9.33 -11.78
C TYR A 163 20.88 9.23 -11.93
N PRO A 164 21.67 10.18 -11.37
CA PRO A 164 21.30 11.18 -10.35
C PRO A 164 21.00 12.59 -10.88
N GLN A 165 20.90 12.79 -12.19
CA GLN A 165 20.53 14.11 -12.74
C GLN A 165 19.09 14.48 -12.33
N THR A 166 18.19 13.50 -12.27
CA THR A 166 16.90 13.62 -11.57
C THR A 166 17.04 13.13 -10.13
N MET A 167 16.26 13.71 -9.21
CA MET A 167 16.23 13.25 -7.81
C MET A 167 15.70 11.83 -7.70
N ASP A 168 14.71 11.47 -8.55
CA ASP A 168 14.11 10.16 -8.65
C ASP A 168 14.73 9.32 -9.79
N MET A 169 14.38 8.04 -9.84
CA MET A 169 14.79 7.10 -10.89
C MET A 169 13.90 7.24 -12.14
N ALA A 170 13.78 8.46 -12.66
CA ALA A 170 12.87 8.75 -13.76
C ALA A 170 13.28 8.02 -15.05
N GLY A 171 12.36 7.25 -15.62
CA GLY A 171 12.61 6.41 -16.80
C GLY A 171 13.34 5.10 -16.50
N ALA A 172 13.44 4.70 -15.24
CA ALA A 172 14.09 3.46 -14.83
C ALA A 172 13.32 2.19 -15.22
N GLY A 173 14.07 1.14 -15.53
CA GLY A 173 13.57 -0.23 -15.66
C GLY A 173 13.29 -0.94 -14.33
N VAL A 174 13.54 -0.28 -13.20
CA VAL A 174 13.21 -0.78 -11.85
C VAL A 174 12.28 0.18 -11.12
N GLN A 175 11.33 -0.37 -10.35
CA GLN A 175 10.30 0.42 -9.68
C GLN A 175 9.99 -0.13 -8.28
N SER A 176 9.73 0.78 -7.34
CA SER A 176 9.18 0.49 -6.00
C SER A 176 7.76 1.04 -5.92
N ILE A 177 6.93 0.47 -5.05
CA ILE A 177 5.62 1.06 -4.73
C ILE A 177 5.75 2.30 -3.83
N LEU A 178 6.88 2.43 -3.12
CA LEU A 178 7.22 3.62 -2.35
C LEU A 178 7.98 4.61 -3.23
N SER A 179 7.60 5.89 -3.13
CA SER A 179 8.36 6.99 -3.73
C SER A 179 9.65 7.25 -2.95
N ILE A 180 10.59 8.00 -3.56
CA ILE A 180 11.82 8.41 -2.88
C ILE A 180 11.50 9.28 -1.64
N PRO A 181 12.30 9.23 -0.57
CA PRO A 181 12.04 10.00 0.65
C PRO A 181 11.94 11.51 0.45
N GLN A 182 12.64 12.05 -0.55
CA GLN A 182 12.61 13.47 -0.89
C GLN A 182 11.22 13.95 -1.34
N ASN A 183 10.36 13.03 -1.79
CA ASN A 183 8.97 13.33 -2.18
C ASN A 183 7.99 13.18 -1.01
N ASN A 184 8.45 12.88 0.21
CA ASN A 184 7.58 12.85 1.38
C ASN A 184 7.16 14.28 1.75
N GLU A 185 5.85 14.51 1.90
CA GLU A 185 5.31 15.82 2.30
C GLU A 185 5.72 16.21 3.74
N GLY A 186 6.03 15.22 4.57
CA GLY A 186 6.51 15.41 5.94
C GLY A 186 7.27 14.19 6.47
N LEU A 187 7.74 14.28 7.71
CA LEU A 187 8.42 13.17 8.39
C LEU A 187 7.42 12.03 8.65
N GLY A 188 7.81 10.80 8.34
CA GLY A 188 6.97 9.60 8.52
C GLY A 188 5.93 9.33 7.42
N TYR A 189 6.00 10.05 6.30
CA TYR A 189 4.94 10.03 5.27
C TYR A 189 5.08 8.91 4.21
N ALA A 190 6.12 8.08 4.29
CA ALA A 190 6.49 7.17 3.21
C ALA A 190 5.37 6.18 2.83
N LEU A 191 4.70 5.59 3.83
CA LEU A 191 3.59 4.65 3.61
C LEU A 191 2.32 5.31 3.07
N ARG A 192 2.23 6.64 3.16
CA ARG A 192 1.09 7.44 2.66
C ARG A 192 1.29 7.93 1.23
N ASN A 193 2.55 7.95 0.78
CA ASN A 193 2.91 8.28 -0.59
C ASN A 193 2.78 7.08 -1.54
N ILE A 194 1.71 6.28 -1.36
CA ILE A 194 1.37 5.14 -2.22
C ILE A 194 0.11 5.51 -2.99
N PRO A 195 0.18 5.64 -4.34
CA PRO A 195 -0.99 5.95 -5.15
C PRO A 195 -2.14 4.96 -4.94
N ALA A 196 -3.37 5.47 -4.82
CA ALA A 196 -4.57 4.64 -4.64
C ALA A 196 -4.71 3.52 -5.70
N ASN A 197 -4.30 3.82 -6.95
CA ASN A 197 -4.28 2.84 -8.03
C ASN A 197 -3.39 1.62 -7.73
N HIS A 198 -2.28 1.78 -6.99
CA HIS A 198 -1.43 0.66 -6.61
C HIS A 198 -2.14 -0.26 -5.62
N ALA A 199 -2.82 0.28 -4.61
CA ALA A 199 -3.64 -0.51 -3.69
C ALA A 199 -4.74 -1.28 -4.44
N VAL A 200 -5.47 -0.59 -5.33
CA VAL A 200 -6.52 -1.20 -6.17
C VAL A 200 -5.99 -2.32 -7.06
N MET A 201 -4.80 -2.15 -7.65
CA MET A 201 -4.19 -3.18 -8.50
C MET A 201 -3.70 -4.37 -7.68
N MET A 202 -3.06 -4.14 -6.53
CA MET A 202 -2.57 -5.21 -5.64
C MET A 202 -3.70 -6.08 -5.07
N THR A 203 -4.89 -5.51 -4.92
CA THR A 203 -6.07 -6.21 -4.39
C THR A 203 -7.03 -6.71 -5.47
N HIS A 204 -6.59 -6.69 -6.74
CA HIS A 204 -7.39 -7.12 -7.88
C HIS A 204 -8.77 -6.46 -7.95
N LYS A 205 -8.85 -5.18 -7.56
CA LYS A 205 -10.09 -4.38 -7.52
C LYS A 205 -11.17 -4.91 -6.56
N ASN A 206 -10.82 -5.80 -5.61
CA ASN A 206 -11.73 -6.16 -4.52
C ASN A 206 -11.88 -4.96 -3.57
N ALA A 207 -13.11 -4.49 -3.38
CA ALA A 207 -13.40 -3.26 -2.65
C ALA A 207 -13.02 -3.34 -1.16
N MET A 208 -13.36 -4.44 -0.47
CA MET A 208 -13.05 -4.62 0.94
C MET A 208 -11.54 -4.79 1.15
N GLN A 209 -10.88 -5.58 0.30
CA GLN A 209 -9.43 -5.77 0.37
C GLN A 209 -8.68 -4.48 0.02
N GLY A 210 -9.15 -3.71 -0.97
CA GLY A 210 -8.60 -2.40 -1.33
C GLY A 210 -8.69 -1.40 -0.18
N ALA A 211 -9.86 -1.34 0.48
CA ALA A 211 -10.04 -0.52 1.68
C ALA A 211 -9.15 -0.98 2.84
N ALA A 212 -9.05 -2.28 3.08
CA ALA A 212 -8.21 -2.84 4.14
C ALA A 212 -6.72 -2.55 3.90
N LEU A 213 -6.22 -2.77 2.67
CA LEU A 213 -4.83 -2.49 2.31
C LEU A 213 -4.49 -1.00 2.43
N SER A 214 -5.34 -0.13 1.87
CA SER A 214 -5.15 1.33 1.95
C SER A 214 -5.18 1.81 3.40
N SER A 215 -6.14 1.32 4.19
CA SER A 215 -6.24 1.68 5.61
C SER A 215 -5.04 1.17 6.40
N THR A 216 -4.49 0.01 6.05
CA THR A 216 -3.28 -0.53 6.70
C THR A 216 -2.07 0.37 6.45
N PHE A 217 -1.90 0.85 5.22
CA PHE A 217 -0.82 1.78 4.89
C PHE A 217 -0.98 3.14 5.58
N GLU A 218 -2.17 3.72 5.51
CA GLU A 218 -2.47 5.00 6.16
C GLU A 218 -2.25 4.90 7.66
N GLN A 219 -2.79 3.86 8.31
CA GLN A 219 -2.69 3.70 9.75
C GLN A 219 -1.26 3.40 10.21
N ALA A 220 -0.52 2.54 9.51
CA ALA A 220 0.91 2.37 9.78
C ALA A 220 1.69 3.69 9.62
N GLY A 221 1.33 4.51 8.63
CA GLY A 221 1.87 5.87 8.45
C GLY A 221 1.52 6.81 9.60
N GLU A 222 0.29 6.80 10.12
CA GLU A 222 -0.11 7.59 11.29
C GLU A 222 0.70 7.21 12.55
N PHE A 223 1.05 5.94 12.71
CA PHE A 223 1.98 5.50 13.75
C PHE A 223 3.41 6.02 13.49
N GLU A 224 3.90 5.98 12.25
CA GLU A 224 5.22 6.49 11.87
C GLU A 224 5.35 8.00 12.06
N MET A 225 4.28 8.75 11.79
CA MET A 225 4.19 10.21 11.97
C MET A 225 4.04 10.63 13.44
N GLY A 226 3.83 9.68 14.37
CA GLY A 226 3.58 9.95 15.79
C GLY A 226 2.16 10.46 16.09
N ALA A 227 1.25 10.40 15.12
CA ALA A 227 -0.15 10.82 15.28
C ALA A 227 -0.96 9.80 16.12
N ALA A 228 -0.51 8.56 16.19
CA ALA A 228 -1.09 7.51 17.03
C ALA A 228 -0.35 7.36 18.38
N ILE A 229 0.03 8.46 19.03
CA ILE A 229 0.71 8.45 20.35
C ILE A 229 -0.24 8.91 21.46
N GLY A 230 -0.16 8.26 22.62
CA GLY A 230 -0.87 8.67 23.83
C GLY A 230 -2.40 8.48 23.69
N PRO A 231 -3.23 9.51 23.97
CA PRO A 231 -4.67 9.36 23.90
C PRO A 231 -5.21 9.15 22.47
N PHE A 232 -4.46 9.54 21.44
CA PHE A 232 -4.87 9.42 20.04
C PHE A 232 -4.70 8.01 19.48
N GLU A 233 -3.88 7.17 20.13
CA GLU A 233 -3.63 5.80 19.69
C GLU A 233 -4.92 4.98 19.69
N ARG A 234 -5.76 5.08 20.73
CA ARG A 234 -7.07 4.41 20.75
C ARG A 234 -7.96 4.88 19.60
N ALA A 235 -7.96 6.18 19.31
CA ALA A 235 -8.78 6.75 18.24
C ALA A 235 -8.37 6.20 16.86
N GLN A 236 -7.07 6.17 16.57
CA GLN A 236 -6.53 5.61 15.32
C GLN A 236 -6.79 4.10 15.22
N MET A 237 -6.63 3.37 16.32
CA MET A 237 -6.91 1.94 16.38
C MET A 237 -8.39 1.61 16.10
N LEU A 238 -9.32 2.37 16.68
CA LEU A 238 -10.75 2.21 16.42
C LEU A 238 -11.10 2.57 14.97
N LEU A 239 -10.54 3.68 14.44
CA LEU A 239 -10.70 4.05 13.03
C LEU A 239 -10.25 2.91 12.11
N TYR A 240 -9.05 2.37 12.33
CA TYR A 240 -8.53 1.26 11.55
C TYR A 240 -9.44 0.03 11.62
N ALA A 241 -9.87 -0.35 12.83
CA ALA A 241 -10.72 -1.51 13.04
C ALA A 241 -12.06 -1.39 12.32
N TYR A 242 -12.79 -0.30 12.54
CA TYR A 242 -14.16 -0.15 12.02
C TYR A 242 -14.19 0.24 10.55
N GLN A 243 -13.35 1.20 10.11
CA GLN A 243 -13.32 1.63 8.71
C GLN A 243 -12.54 0.65 7.84
N GLY A 244 -11.32 0.29 8.25
CA GLY A 244 -10.41 -0.49 7.41
C GLY A 244 -10.64 -2.00 7.47
N LEU A 245 -10.97 -2.54 8.65
CA LEU A 245 -11.05 -3.98 8.90
C LEU A 245 -12.47 -4.52 9.09
N ASN A 246 -13.51 -3.71 8.83
CA ASN A 246 -14.92 -4.10 8.95
C ASN A 246 -15.26 -4.71 10.32
N ALA A 247 -14.72 -4.13 11.40
CA ALA A 247 -15.04 -4.57 12.76
C ALA A 247 -16.56 -4.58 13.00
N ASN A 248 -17.03 -5.62 13.69
CA ASN A 248 -18.44 -5.86 14.00
C ASN A 248 -19.37 -5.87 12.78
N ASN A 249 -18.81 -6.21 11.62
CA ASN A 249 -19.45 -6.23 10.31
C ASN A 249 -20.09 -4.90 9.88
N LEU A 250 -19.73 -3.79 10.52
CA LEU A 250 -20.48 -2.54 10.41
C LEU A 250 -20.52 -2.00 8.98
N VAL A 251 -19.38 -1.97 8.28
CA VAL A 251 -19.31 -1.49 6.89
C VAL A 251 -20.15 -2.39 5.99
N TYR A 252 -19.95 -3.70 6.10
CA TYR A 252 -20.66 -4.68 5.27
C TYR A 252 -22.18 -4.62 5.49
N ASP A 253 -22.64 -4.55 6.74
CA ASP A 253 -24.07 -4.50 7.06
C ASP A 253 -24.73 -3.21 6.55
N LEU A 254 -24.05 -2.07 6.68
CA LEU A 254 -24.53 -0.80 6.14
C LEU A 254 -24.64 -0.83 4.62
N VAL A 255 -23.63 -1.38 3.93
CA VAL A 255 -23.65 -1.57 2.47
C VAL A 255 -24.76 -2.54 2.08
N LYS A 256 -24.93 -3.65 2.79
CA LYS A 256 -25.99 -4.63 2.50
C LYS A 256 -27.39 -4.03 2.65
N LYS A 257 -27.63 -3.24 3.71
CA LYS A 257 -28.91 -2.56 3.96
C LYS A 257 -29.23 -1.52 2.88
N ASN A 258 -28.21 -0.81 2.38
CA ASN A 258 -28.39 0.35 1.49
C ASN A 258 -28.02 0.08 0.02
N GLY A 259 -27.46 -1.08 -0.32
CA GLY A 259 -26.82 -1.30 -1.62
C GLY A 259 -27.77 -1.45 -2.81
N GLN A 260 -29.07 -1.71 -2.58
CA GLN A 260 -30.04 -1.87 -3.67
C GLN A 260 -30.67 -0.54 -4.11
N THR A 261 -31.07 0.30 -3.16
CA THR A 261 -31.86 1.52 -3.42
C THR A 261 -31.41 2.71 -2.57
N GLY A 262 -30.35 2.55 -1.78
CA GLY A 262 -29.90 3.56 -0.84
C GLY A 262 -29.09 4.67 -1.50
N THR A 263 -28.89 5.72 -0.72
CA THR A 263 -28.06 6.88 -1.06
C THR A 263 -27.11 7.16 0.11
N VAL A 264 -26.24 8.17 -0.03
CA VAL A 264 -25.43 8.65 1.09
C VAL A 264 -26.32 8.99 2.30
N GLY A 265 -27.46 9.66 2.10
CA GLY A 265 -28.37 10.02 3.18
C GLY A 265 -28.98 8.84 3.92
N THR A 266 -29.34 7.77 3.21
CA THR A 266 -29.90 6.57 3.86
C THR A 266 -28.84 5.76 4.62
N VAL A 267 -27.58 5.80 4.15
CA VAL A 267 -26.45 5.24 4.91
C VAL A 267 -26.22 6.02 6.20
N VAL A 268 -26.25 7.37 6.15
CA VAL A 268 -26.15 8.22 7.35
C VAL A 268 -27.26 7.87 8.35
N GLN A 269 -28.51 7.77 7.88
CA GLN A 269 -29.62 7.36 8.75
C GLN A 269 -29.39 5.97 9.37
N SER A 270 -28.98 4.99 8.55
CA SER A 270 -28.73 3.63 9.01
C SER A 270 -27.62 3.55 10.05
N LEU A 271 -26.56 4.36 9.89
CA LEU A 271 -25.46 4.44 10.84
C LEU A 271 -25.91 5.07 12.15
N VAL A 272 -26.66 6.17 12.10
CA VAL A 272 -27.19 6.83 13.32
C VAL A 272 -28.12 5.88 14.08
N GLU A 273 -29.02 5.18 13.39
CA GLU A 273 -29.88 4.13 13.99
C GLU A 273 -29.03 3.07 14.71
N ARG A 274 -28.00 2.54 14.04
CA ARG A 274 -27.09 1.54 14.60
C ARG A 274 -26.29 2.07 15.80
N ALA A 275 -25.82 3.32 15.74
CA ALA A 275 -25.06 3.92 16.83
C ALA A 275 -25.91 4.19 18.08
N ILE A 276 -27.22 4.44 17.92
CA ILE A 276 -28.18 4.53 19.03
C ILE A 276 -28.43 3.15 19.63
N GLU A 277 -28.64 2.13 18.79
CA GLU A 277 -28.85 0.74 19.21
C GLU A 277 -27.66 0.22 20.04
N ASP A 278 -26.44 0.45 19.54
CA ASP A 278 -25.18 0.07 20.19
C ASP A 278 -24.82 1.01 21.36
N LYS A 279 -25.63 2.05 21.64
CA LYS A 279 -25.42 3.07 22.69
C LYS A 279 -24.10 3.84 22.57
N VAL A 280 -23.55 3.94 21.37
CA VAL A 280 -22.38 4.80 21.06
C VAL A 280 -22.76 6.27 21.13
N ILE A 281 -23.99 6.59 20.74
CA ILE A 281 -24.61 7.91 20.91
C ILE A 281 -25.94 7.76 21.65
N THR A 282 -26.37 8.82 22.31
CA THR A 282 -27.64 8.87 23.04
C THR A 282 -28.38 10.18 22.78
N PRO A 283 -29.72 10.20 22.84
CA PRO A 283 -30.47 11.45 22.73
C PRO A 283 -30.06 12.43 23.82
N GLY A 284 -29.56 13.59 23.40
CA GLY A 284 -29.25 14.73 24.25
C GLY A 284 -30.41 15.71 24.40
N LYS A 285 -30.10 16.99 24.46
CA LYS A 285 -31.10 18.07 24.53
C LYS A 285 -32.00 18.09 23.27
N LYS A 286 -33.27 18.45 23.42
CA LYS A 286 -34.16 18.78 22.30
C LYS A 286 -34.14 20.27 21.97
N GLY A 287 -34.13 20.60 20.69
CA GLY A 287 -34.37 21.95 20.17
C GLY A 287 -35.56 21.96 19.21
N GLY A 288 -36.75 22.25 19.72
CA GLY A 288 -37.99 22.15 18.93
C GLY A 288 -38.23 20.71 18.45
N TYR A 289 -38.35 20.53 17.13
CA TYR A 289 -38.50 19.21 16.50
C TYR A 289 -37.18 18.48 16.26
N PHE A 290 -36.03 19.11 16.51
CA PHE A 290 -34.72 18.52 16.30
C PHE A 290 -34.17 17.88 17.58
N GLN A 291 -33.63 16.66 17.45
CA GLN A 291 -32.96 15.93 18.52
C GLN A 291 -31.44 16.10 18.39
N PHE A 292 -30.80 16.73 19.38
CA PHE A 292 -29.34 16.69 19.47
C PHE A 292 -28.91 15.36 20.08
N TYR A 293 -27.76 14.82 19.66
CA TYR A 293 -27.21 13.58 20.17
C TYR A 293 -25.88 13.86 20.90
N ASP A 294 -25.69 13.16 22.01
CA ASP A 294 -24.48 13.23 22.83
C ASP A 294 -23.75 11.88 22.82
N THR A 295 -22.43 11.89 22.99
CA THR A 295 -21.61 10.68 23.17
C THR A 295 -20.68 10.82 24.36
N LYS A 296 -20.49 9.71 25.09
CA LYS A 296 -19.47 9.60 26.14
C LYS A 296 -18.15 9.05 25.61
N ASP A 297 -18.15 8.53 24.38
CA ASP A 297 -16.97 7.96 23.73
C ASP A 297 -16.82 8.57 22.32
N PRO A 298 -16.27 9.79 22.24
CA PRO A 298 -16.11 10.48 20.96
C PRO A 298 -15.20 9.72 19.98
N MET A 299 -14.27 8.90 20.48
CA MET A 299 -13.38 8.11 19.62
C MET A 299 -14.12 6.95 18.95
N LEU A 300 -14.99 6.27 19.69
CA LEU A 300 -15.83 5.20 19.14
C LEU A 300 -16.89 5.76 18.18
N TRP A 301 -17.52 6.89 18.52
CA TRP A 301 -18.42 7.58 17.60
C TRP A 301 -17.74 7.94 16.28
N ASN A 302 -16.52 8.48 16.35
CA ASN A 302 -15.72 8.79 15.17
C ASN A 302 -15.43 7.54 14.31
N ALA A 303 -15.12 6.40 14.94
CA ALA A 303 -14.91 5.14 14.23
C ALA A 303 -16.18 4.61 13.53
N TYR A 304 -17.34 4.74 14.17
CA TYR A 304 -18.65 4.42 13.57
C TYR A 304 -18.94 5.33 12.37
N ALA A 305 -18.72 6.64 12.51
CA ALA A 305 -18.90 7.59 11.43
C ALA A 305 -17.97 7.26 10.24
N ALA A 306 -16.69 6.95 10.50
CA ALA A 306 -15.72 6.58 9.45
C ALA A 306 -16.11 5.28 8.70
N ALA A 307 -16.63 4.28 9.40
CA ALA A 307 -17.21 3.09 8.78
C ALA A 307 -18.44 3.44 7.91
N GLY A 308 -19.29 4.34 8.39
CA GLY A 308 -20.42 4.90 7.63
C GLY A 308 -19.99 5.62 6.37
N THR A 309 -18.92 6.42 6.43
CA THR A 309 -18.34 7.12 5.26
C THR A 309 -17.82 6.14 4.20
N LEU A 310 -17.14 5.06 4.62
CA LEU A 310 -16.70 4.02 3.69
C LEU A 310 -17.90 3.30 3.07
N ALA A 311 -18.91 2.94 3.87
CA ALA A 311 -20.14 2.32 3.39
C ALA A 311 -20.89 3.23 2.39
N ALA A 312 -20.98 4.53 2.67
CA ALA A 312 -21.60 5.51 1.78
C ALA A 312 -20.83 5.63 0.47
N THR A 313 -19.49 5.60 0.51
CA THR A 313 -18.63 5.56 -0.68
C THR A 313 -18.90 4.31 -1.50
N MET A 314 -18.99 3.14 -0.87
CA MET A 314 -19.29 1.88 -1.56
C MET A 314 -20.69 1.89 -2.20
N VAL A 315 -21.70 2.47 -1.52
CA VAL A 315 -23.07 2.58 -2.07
C VAL A 315 -23.10 3.57 -3.24
N ASN A 316 -22.58 4.79 -3.07
CA ASN A 316 -22.70 5.86 -4.06
C ASN A 316 -21.83 5.61 -5.30
N CYS A 317 -20.51 5.43 -5.11
CA CYS A 317 -19.61 5.11 -6.22
C CYS A 317 -19.89 3.73 -6.81
N GLY A 318 -20.35 2.79 -5.99
CA GLY A 318 -20.74 1.46 -6.44
C GLY A 318 -21.97 1.47 -7.35
N ALA A 319 -23.00 2.24 -7.01
CA ALA A 319 -24.20 2.40 -7.84
C ALA A 319 -23.86 3.03 -9.20
N GLY A 320 -23.03 4.07 -9.21
CA GLY A 320 -22.58 4.72 -10.44
C GLY A 320 -21.51 3.94 -11.24
N ARG A 321 -20.80 3.01 -10.59
CA ARG A 321 -19.59 2.35 -11.14
C ARG A 321 -18.51 3.34 -11.61
N PHE A 322 -18.42 4.48 -10.95
CA PHE A 322 -17.39 5.50 -11.19
C PHE A 322 -16.79 6.01 -9.87
N ALA A 323 -15.49 6.30 -9.88
CA ALA A 323 -14.78 6.75 -8.69
C ALA A 323 -14.87 8.27 -8.46
N GLN A 324 -15.22 9.06 -9.48
CA GLN A 324 -15.16 10.53 -9.42
C GLN A 324 -16.06 11.17 -8.35
N ALA A 325 -17.13 10.49 -7.90
CA ALA A 325 -18.02 11.00 -6.85
C ALA A 325 -17.50 10.75 -5.43
N VAL A 326 -16.35 10.10 -5.26
CA VAL A 326 -15.79 9.87 -3.92
C VAL A 326 -15.56 11.20 -3.19
N SER A 327 -15.08 12.23 -3.88
CA SER A 327 -14.88 13.56 -3.30
C SER A 327 -16.19 14.20 -2.82
N SER A 328 -17.27 14.02 -3.59
CA SER A 328 -18.61 14.49 -3.19
C SER A 328 -19.24 13.66 -2.08
N THR A 329 -18.79 12.42 -1.88
CA THR A 329 -19.30 11.54 -0.81
C THR A 329 -18.57 11.78 0.51
N LEU A 330 -17.30 12.20 0.44
CA LEU A 330 -16.49 12.58 1.59
C LEU A 330 -16.82 13.98 2.13
N LEU A 331 -17.42 14.85 1.30
CA LEU A 331 -17.88 16.19 1.66
C LEU A 331 -19.25 16.15 2.36
#